data_AF-A0A926L109-F1
#
_entry.id   AF-A0A926L109-F1
#
_cell.length_a   1.000
_cell.length_b   1.000
_cell.length_c   1.000
_cell.angle_alpha   90.00
_cell.angle_beta   90.00
_cell.angle_gamma   90.00
#
_symmetry.space_group_name_H-M   'P 1'
#
loop_
_entity.id
_entity.type
_entity.pdbx_description
1 polymer ?
#
loop_
_entity_poly.entity_id
_entity_poly.type
_entity_poly.pdbx_seq_one_letter_code
_entity_poly.pdbx_strand_id
1 'polypeptide(L)'
;MSDAAQPTAAEVRAAAEAVKTALDRHLAAVERRSGEDDPAVYEAFNELAAAAEAYDELLYDRYDEVTPFEIPGADDSLPPYTGPEEPNALSVLIRRDYAVVEPQRLMAQARRVEAADDEAGPDTDVSGTVHGALGILFGEFEPDEIASRHKEFGLEEADSTLWVTAADEPADPGEWLEAPFEQVDPQRVVCRFDVSAVFDDELDDEEDDEDDVEDVEDLEDDLDADPDEILDEDEDEDLEPLDVERL
;
A
#
# COMPACT_ATOMS: atom_id res chain seq x y z
N MET A 1 -5.79 -30.19 -30.73
CA MET A 1 -4.94 -29.05 -30.34
C MET A 1 -4.95 -28.11 -31.53
N SER A 2 -5.68 -27.01 -31.43
CA SER A 2 -5.89 -26.06 -32.53
C SER A 2 -4.57 -25.38 -32.87
N ASP A 3 -4.23 -25.39 -34.16
CA ASP A 3 -3.14 -24.63 -34.76
C ASP A 3 -3.57 -23.15 -34.78
N ALA A 4 -3.39 -22.45 -33.65
CA ALA A 4 -3.55 -21.00 -33.62
C ALA A 4 -2.37 -20.40 -34.36
N ALA A 5 -2.63 -19.70 -35.47
CA ALA A 5 -1.58 -19.08 -36.26
C ALA A 5 -0.85 -18.06 -35.39
N GLN A 6 0.47 -18.22 -35.23
CA GLN A 6 1.30 -17.26 -34.51
C GLN A 6 1.22 -15.86 -35.16
N PRO A 7 1.11 -14.79 -34.36
CA PRO A 7 1.04 -13.43 -34.89
C PRO A 7 2.30 -13.08 -35.70
N THR A 8 2.12 -12.28 -36.73
CA THR A 8 3.19 -11.88 -37.64
C THR A 8 3.95 -10.68 -37.09
N ALA A 9 5.21 -10.52 -37.49
CA ALA A 9 5.99 -9.33 -37.16
C ALA A 9 5.37 -8.02 -37.72
N ALA A 10 4.44 -8.11 -38.68
CA ALA A 10 3.71 -6.96 -39.17
C ALA A 10 2.60 -6.54 -38.20
N GLU A 11 1.91 -7.51 -37.58
CA GLU A 11 0.88 -7.26 -36.56
C GLU A 11 1.50 -6.66 -35.29
N VAL A 12 2.63 -7.20 -34.82
CA VAL A 12 3.35 -6.63 -33.66
C VAL A 12 3.76 -5.17 -33.92
N ARG A 13 4.27 -4.87 -35.12
CA ARG A 13 4.60 -3.48 -35.49
C ARG A 13 3.38 -2.59 -35.60
N ALA A 14 2.26 -3.10 -36.10
CA ALA A 14 1.02 -2.34 -36.19
C ALA A 14 0.47 -2.01 -34.79
N ALA A 15 0.55 -2.95 -33.85
CA ALA A 15 0.18 -2.73 -32.46
C ALA A 15 1.10 -1.70 -31.78
N ALA A 16 2.42 -1.77 -32.00
CA ALA A 16 3.35 -0.75 -31.51
C ALA A 16 3.02 0.67 -32.04
N GLU A 17 2.60 0.79 -33.31
CA GLU A 17 2.14 2.07 -33.87
C GLU A 17 0.78 2.51 -33.29
N ALA A 18 -0.09 1.57 -32.94
CA ALA A 18 -1.35 1.87 -32.27
C ALA A 18 -1.11 2.46 -30.86
N VAL A 19 -0.16 1.90 -30.10
CA VAL A 19 0.25 2.44 -28.79
C VAL A 19 0.74 3.88 -28.92
N LYS A 20 1.65 4.15 -29.87
CA LYS A 20 2.16 5.52 -30.11
C LYS A 20 1.04 6.49 -30.45
N THR A 21 0.12 6.07 -31.32
CA THR A 21 -1.03 6.88 -31.73
C THR A 21 -1.97 7.17 -30.55
N ALA A 22 -2.20 6.17 -29.69
CA ALA A 22 -3.03 6.34 -28.49
C ALA A 22 -2.34 7.24 -27.47
N LEU A 23 -1.01 7.16 -27.33
CA LEU A 23 -0.22 8.02 -26.45
C LEU A 23 -0.30 9.49 -26.89
N ASP A 24 -0.16 9.76 -28.20
CA ASP A 24 -0.32 11.09 -28.76
C ASP A 24 -1.74 11.64 -28.53
N ARG A 25 -2.77 10.79 -28.65
CA ARG A 25 -4.16 11.17 -28.38
C ARG A 25 -4.39 11.48 -26.91
N HIS A 26 -3.86 10.66 -26.00
CA HIS A 26 -3.93 10.87 -24.56
C HIS A 26 -3.26 12.19 -24.18
N LEU A 27 -2.04 12.46 -24.66
CA LEU A 27 -1.38 13.73 -24.44
C LEU A 27 -2.21 14.91 -24.96
N ALA A 28 -2.75 14.82 -26.18
CA ALA A 28 -3.60 15.85 -26.74
C ALA A 28 -4.93 16.05 -25.99
N ALA A 29 -5.43 15.05 -25.27
CA ALA A 29 -6.58 15.18 -24.39
C ALA A 29 -6.19 15.92 -23.10
N VAL A 30 -5.07 15.53 -22.49
CA VAL A 30 -4.51 16.17 -21.27
C VAL A 30 -4.23 17.66 -21.51
N GLU A 31 -3.61 18.00 -22.64
CA GLU A 31 -3.30 19.40 -23.00
C GLU A 31 -4.55 20.27 -23.21
N ARG A 32 -5.69 19.65 -23.52
CA ARG A 32 -6.98 20.33 -23.76
C ARG A 32 -7.95 20.22 -22.58
N ARG A 33 -7.53 19.64 -21.46
CA ARG A 33 -8.43 19.35 -20.34
C ARG A 33 -9.08 20.63 -19.79
N SER A 34 -10.36 20.50 -19.45
CA SER A 34 -11.20 21.59 -18.96
C SER A 34 -11.43 21.57 -17.44
N GLY A 35 -10.85 20.59 -16.74
CA GLY A 35 -10.88 20.41 -15.29
C GLY A 35 -9.95 19.26 -14.85
N GLU A 36 -9.92 18.96 -13.55
CA GLU A 36 -9.19 17.80 -13.01
C GLU A 36 -9.83 16.46 -13.45
N ASP A 37 -11.16 16.38 -13.48
CA ASP A 37 -11.92 15.19 -13.90
C ASP A 37 -12.50 15.32 -15.32
N ASP A 38 -11.64 15.58 -16.31
CA ASP A 38 -12.10 15.68 -17.70
C ASP A 38 -12.40 14.28 -18.29
N PRO A 39 -13.66 13.98 -18.68
CA PRO A 39 -14.02 12.66 -19.19
C PRO A 39 -13.29 12.30 -20.50
N ALA A 40 -12.85 13.29 -21.28
CA ALA A 40 -12.10 13.04 -22.50
C ALA A 40 -10.68 12.54 -22.22
N VAL A 41 -10.08 12.93 -21.09
CA VAL A 41 -8.78 12.41 -20.65
C VAL A 41 -8.92 10.95 -20.21
N TYR A 42 -9.97 10.65 -19.44
CA TYR A 42 -10.27 9.28 -18.99
C TYR A 42 -10.54 8.34 -20.17
N GLU A 43 -11.34 8.76 -21.15
CA GLU A 43 -11.59 7.98 -22.37
C GLU A 43 -10.28 7.70 -23.14
N ALA A 44 -9.44 8.72 -23.33
CA ALA A 44 -8.17 8.57 -24.02
C ALA A 44 -7.15 7.71 -23.24
N PHE A 45 -7.20 7.72 -21.90
CA PHE A 45 -6.42 6.84 -21.05
C PHE A 45 -6.81 5.37 -21.26
N ASN A 46 -8.12 5.07 -21.28
CA ASN A 46 -8.61 3.71 -21.52
C ASN A 46 -8.25 3.20 -22.92
N GLU A 47 -8.30 4.07 -23.94
CA GLU A 47 -7.84 3.72 -25.29
C GLU A 47 -6.34 3.39 -25.33
N LEU A 48 -5.52 4.12 -24.57
CA LEU A 48 -4.08 3.87 -24.45
C LEU A 48 -3.80 2.54 -23.75
N ALA A 49 -4.49 2.29 -22.63
CA ALA A 49 -4.40 1.02 -21.91
C ALA A 49 -4.72 -0.17 -22.82
N ALA A 50 -5.87 -0.14 -23.51
CA ALA A 50 -6.27 -1.21 -24.42
C ALA A 50 -5.28 -1.41 -25.59
N ALA A 51 -4.69 -0.32 -26.11
CA ALA A 51 -3.68 -0.43 -27.16
C ALA A 51 -2.38 -1.06 -26.66
N ALA A 52 -1.97 -0.74 -25.42
CA ALA A 52 -0.75 -1.26 -24.80
C ALA A 52 -0.89 -2.75 -24.46
N GLU A 53 -2.03 -3.16 -23.90
CA GLU A 53 -2.33 -4.57 -23.62
C GLU A 53 -2.30 -5.43 -24.91
N ALA A 54 -2.95 -4.97 -25.97
CA ALA A 54 -2.93 -5.65 -27.27
C ALA A 54 -1.53 -5.75 -27.88
N TYR A 55 -0.67 -4.76 -27.63
CA TYR A 55 0.73 -4.81 -28.07
C TYR A 55 1.53 -5.83 -27.26
N ASP A 56 1.34 -5.86 -25.95
CA ASP A 56 2.04 -6.78 -25.05
C ASP A 56 1.67 -8.25 -25.33
N GLU A 57 0.37 -8.54 -25.54
CA GLU A 57 -0.10 -9.87 -25.95
C GLU A 57 0.57 -10.34 -27.25
N LEU A 58 0.59 -9.48 -28.27
CA LEU A 58 1.22 -9.81 -29.56
C LEU A 58 2.75 -9.91 -29.47
N LEU A 59 3.37 -9.13 -28.59
CA LEU A 59 4.81 -9.17 -28.33
C LEU A 59 5.18 -10.50 -27.68
N TYR A 60 4.43 -10.90 -26.65
CA TYR A 60 4.61 -12.16 -25.95
C TYR A 60 4.40 -13.36 -26.88
N ASP A 61 3.26 -13.41 -27.58
CA ASP A 61 2.94 -14.52 -28.49
C ASP A 61 4.00 -14.77 -29.55
N ARG A 62 4.65 -13.70 -30.03
CA ARG A 62 5.61 -13.77 -31.14
C ARG A 62 7.06 -13.88 -30.69
N TYR A 63 7.43 -13.21 -29.60
CA TYR A 63 8.82 -13.05 -29.19
C TYR A 63 9.12 -13.61 -27.80
N ASP A 64 8.10 -14.03 -27.03
CA ASP A 64 8.24 -14.47 -25.63
C ASP A 64 8.86 -13.38 -24.75
N GLU A 65 8.51 -12.13 -25.04
CA GLU A 65 9.00 -10.92 -24.38
C GLU A 65 7.80 -10.10 -23.87
N VAL A 66 8.00 -9.37 -22.78
CA VAL A 66 6.98 -8.54 -22.11
C VAL A 66 7.52 -7.13 -21.94
N THR A 67 6.64 -6.14 -21.97
CA THR A 67 7.01 -4.75 -21.70
C THR A 67 7.20 -4.50 -20.20
N PRO A 68 8.13 -3.62 -19.78
CA PRO A 68 8.36 -3.33 -18.36
C PRO A 68 7.30 -2.39 -17.74
N PHE A 69 6.20 -2.12 -18.45
CA PHE A 69 5.16 -1.19 -17.99
C PHE A 69 3.90 -1.98 -17.65
N GLU A 70 3.41 -1.82 -16.43
CA GLU A 70 2.15 -2.43 -16.01
C GLU A 70 0.98 -1.48 -16.25
N ILE A 71 -0.11 -2.04 -16.77
CA ILE A 71 -1.38 -1.35 -16.94
C ILE A 71 -2.26 -1.76 -15.76
N PRO A 72 -2.75 -0.82 -14.94
CA PRO A 72 -3.72 -1.13 -13.90
C PRO A 72 -4.90 -1.91 -14.51
N GLY A 73 -5.09 -3.17 -14.11
CA GLY A 73 -5.98 -4.11 -14.77
C GLY A 73 -7.42 -3.62 -14.86
N ALA A 74 -8.00 -3.64 -16.06
CA ALA A 74 -9.40 -3.24 -16.28
C ALA A 74 -10.41 -4.21 -15.63
N ASP A 75 -10.06 -5.49 -15.47
CA ASP A 75 -10.93 -6.49 -14.83
C ASP A 75 -10.90 -6.46 -13.29
N ASP A 76 -9.88 -5.83 -12.69
CA ASP A 76 -9.84 -5.50 -11.26
C ASP A 76 -10.27 -4.06 -10.95
N SER A 77 -10.56 -3.28 -12.01
CA SER A 77 -11.03 -1.92 -11.86
C SER A 77 -12.49 -1.90 -11.42
N LEU A 78 -12.72 -1.32 -10.24
CA LEU A 78 -14.06 -1.00 -9.76
C LEU A 78 -14.77 -0.12 -10.80
N PRO A 79 -16.11 -0.22 -10.92
CA PRO A 79 -16.85 0.69 -11.79
C PRO A 79 -16.57 2.15 -11.41
N PRO A 80 -16.73 3.11 -12.35
CA PRO A 80 -16.44 4.52 -12.07
C PRO A 80 -17.12 4.98 -10.79
N TYR A 81 -16.34 5.66 -9.94
CA TYR A 81 -16.83 6.19 -8.67
C TYR A 81 -17.98 7.17 -8.92
N THR A 82 -19.09 6.98 -8.20
CA THR A 82 -20.27 7.84 -8.26
C THR A 82 -20.69 8.40 -6.90
N GLY A 83 -19.82 8.24 -5.90
CA GLY A 83 -20.04 8.78 -4.55
C GLY A 83 -19.71 10.28 -4.42
N PRO A 84 -19.78 10.83 -3.19
CA PRO A 84 -19.48 12.24 -2.92
C PRO A 84 -18.05 12.63 -3.26
N GLU A 85 -17.89 13.85 -3.79
CA GLU A 85 -16.58 14.53 -3.92
C GLU A 85 -16.02 14.93 -2.54
N GLU A 86 -16.90 15.33 -1.61
CA GLU A 86 -16.55 15.71 -0.22
C GLU A 86 -17.27 14.77 0.78
N PRO A 87 -16.72 13.57 1.08
CA PRO A 87 -17.36 12.63 2.01
C PRO A 87 -17.31 13.11 3.46
N ASN A 88 -18.40 12.91 4.20
CA ASN A 88 -18.46 13.20 5.65
C ASN A 88 -18.44 11.94 6.52
N ALA A 89 -18.47 10.76 5.91
CA ALA A 89 -18.31 9.48 6.58
C ALA A 89 -17.60 8.48 5.67
N LEU A 90 -16.90 7.52 6.28
CA LEU A 90 -16.20 6.45 5.60
C LEU A 90 -16.37 5.12 6.32
N SER A 91 -16.42 4.03 5.57
CA SER A 91 -16.34 2.66 6.09
C SER A 91 -15.13 1.96 5.49
N VAL A 92 -14.35 1.30 6.35
CA VAL A 92 -13.22 0.46 5.95
C VAL A 92 -13.61 -0.99 6.16
N LEU A 93 -13.66 -1.76 5.09
CA LEU A 93 -13.95 -3.19 5.11
C LEU A 93 -12.67 -3.96 4.83
N ILE A 94 -12.32 -4.87 5.72
CA ILE A 94 -11.10 -5.66 5.61
C ILE A 94 -11.50 -7.13 5.62
N ARG A 95 -11.12 -7.85 4.56
CA ARG A 95 -11.12 -9.31 4.51
C ARG A 95 -9.68 -9.77 4.70
N ARG A 96 -9.42 -10.57 5.74
CA ARG A 96 -8.14 -11.25 5.96
C ARG A 96 -8.40 -12.75 5.94
N ASP A 97 -7.79 -13.46 5.01
CA ASP A 97 -7.93 -14.91 4.91
C ASP A 97 -6.74 -15.57 5.62
N TYR A 98 -7.02 -16.64 6.38
CA TYR A 98 -5.98 -17.38 7.11
C TYR A 98 -6.06 -18.88 6.81
N ALA A 99 -4.91 -19.51 6.61
CA ALA A 99 -4.77 -20.95 6.59
C ALA A 99 -4.41 -21.48 7.99
N VAL A 100 -5.10 -22.52 8.47
CA VAL A 100 -4.74 -23.19 9.72
C VAL A 100 -3.61 -24.20 9.44
N VAL A 101 -2.37 -23.75 9.59
CA VAL A 101 -1.16 -24.55 9.29
C VAL A 101 -0.68 -25.39 10.47
N GLU A 102 -0.89 -24.92 11.71
CA GLU A 102 -0.52 -25.64 12.93
C GLU A 102 -1.70 -25.82 13.91
N PRO A 103 -2.64 -26.74 13.64
CA PRO A 103 -3.83 -26.95 14.47
C PRO A 103 -3.53 -27.25 15.94
N GLN A 104 -2.41 -27.93 16.23
CA GLN A 104 -2.02 -28.26 17.60
C GLN A 104 -1.58 -27.01 18.37
N ARG A 105 -0.93 -26.05 17.72
CA ARG A 105 -0.54 -24.77 18.33
C ARG A 105 -1.78 -23.95 18.67
N LEU A 106 -2.71 -23.83 17.71
CA LEU A 106 -4.00 -23.18 17.89
C LEU A 106 -4.75 -23.71 19.12
N MET A 107 -4.90 -25.03 19.20
CA MET A 107 -5.58 -25.69 20.32
C MET A 107 -4.82 -25.52 21.65
N ALA A 108 -3.49 -25.50 21.63
CA ALA A 108 -2.69 -25.27 22.82
C ALA A 108 -2.86 -23.84 23.36
N GLN A 109 -2.98 -22.84 22.48
CA GLN A 109 -3.28 -21.45 22.90
C GLN A 109 -4.67 -21.35 23.51
N ALA A 110 -5.69 -21.92 22.85
CA ALA A 110 -7.06 -21.90 23.36
C ALA A 110 -7.19 -22.53 24.76
N ARG A 111 -6.49 -23.65 25.01
CA ARG A 111 -6.43 -24.26 26.36
C ARG A 111 -5.80 -23.37 27.41
N ARG A 112 -4.83 -22.53 27.05
CA ARG A 112 -4.20 -21.58 28.00
C ARG A 112 -5.18 -20.47 28.37
N VAL A 113 -5.94 -19.98 27.40
CA VAL A 113 -7.00 -18.98 27.62
C VAL A 113 -8.08 -19.57 28.53
N GLU A 114 -8.63 -20.74 28.19
CA GLU A 114 -9.64 -21.42 29.02
C GLU A 114 -9.14 -21.70 30.44
N ALA A 115 -7.88 -22.11 30.61
CA ALA A 115 -7.31 -22.39 31.92
C ALA A 115 -7.08 -21.13 32.77
N ALA A 116 -7.02 -19.95 32.15
CA ALA A 116 -6.90 -18.66 32.82
C ALA A 116 -8.27 -18.02 33.14
N ASP A 117 -9.35 -18.49 32.51
CA ASP A 117 -10.71 -18.04 32.76
C ASP A 117 -11.31 -18.78 33.98
N ASP A 118 -11.29 -18.11 35.14
CA ASP A 118 -11.83 -18.63 36.40
C ASP A 118 -13.37 -18.78 36.39
N GLU A 119 -14.08 -18.23 35.39
CA GLU A 119 -15.54 -18.32 35.25
C GLU A 119 -15.98 -19.51 34.37
N ALA A 120 -15.06 -20.17 33.66
CA ALA A 120 -15.35 -21.31 32.81
C ALA A 120 -15.74 -22.56 33.64
N GLY A 121 -17.02 -22.92 33.60
CA GLY A 121 -17.52 -24.16 34.22
C GLY A 121 -16.91 -25.42 33.58
N PRO A 122 -16.75 -26.52 34.34
CA PRO A 122 -15.95 -27.70 33.94
C PRO A 122 -16.50 -28.56 32.78
N ASP A 123 -17.48 -28.09 32.02
CA ASP A 123 -18.35 -28.97 31.23
C ASP A 123 -18.34 -28.79 29.71
N THR A 124 -17.31 -28.13 29.14
CA THR A 124 -17.14 -28.21 27.68
C THR A 124 -15.66 -28.14 27.31
N ASP A 125 -15.07 -29.26 26.85
CA ASP A 125 -13.73 -29.33 26.25
C ASP A 125 -13.76 -28.69 24.85
N VAL A 126 -14.09 -27.40 24.78
CA VAL A 126 -14.30 -26.65 23.53
C VAL A 126 -12.97 -26.51 22.80
N SER A 127 -11.89 -26.20 23.54
CA SER A 127 -10.51 -26.19 23.03
C SER A 127 -9.99 -27.56 22.55
N GLY A 128 -10.71 -28.65 22.82
CA GLY A 128 -10.43 -30.00 22.31
C GLY A 128 -10.61 -30.14 20.80
N THR A 129 -11.15 -29.13 20.11
CA THR A 129 -11.31 -29.10 18.66
C THR A 129 -10.75 -27.81 18.05
N VAL A 130 -10.36 -27.86 16.78
CA VAL A 130 -9.94 -26.66 16.02
C VAL A 130 -11.04 -25.60 15.99
N HIS A 131 -12.28 -26.02 15.74
CA HIS A 131 -13.43 -25.10 15.70
C HIS A 131 -13.64 -24.37 17.03
N GLY A 132 -13.60 -25.11 18.15
CA GLY A 132 -13.75 -24.50 19.45
C GLY A 132 -12.55 -23.62 19.83
N ALA A 133 -11.33 -24.03 19.46
CA ALA A 133 -10.14 -23.20 19.64
C ALA A 133 -10.25 -21.86 18.91
N LEU A 134 -10.76 -21.84 17.66
CA LEU A 134 -11.04 -20.59 16.94
C LEU A 134 -12.06 -19.73 17.68
N GLY A 135 -13.17 -20.31 18.16
CA GLY A 135 -14.18 -19.57 18.90
C GLY A 135 -13.64 -18.92 20.18
N ILE A 136 -12.74 -19.60 20.89
CA ILE A 136 -12.09 -19.07 22.10
C ILE A 136 -11.16 -17.92 21.74
N LEU A 137 -10.27 -18.12 20.76
CA LEU A 137 -9.26 -17.13 20.41
C LEU A 137 -9.88 -15.86 19.83
N PHE A 138 -10.85 -15.98 18.92
CA PHE A 138 -11.56 -14.81 18.35
C PHE A 138 -12.58 -14.19 19.32
N GLY A 139 -12.87 -14.85 20.45
CA GLY A 139 -13.67 -14.30 21.53
C GLY A 139 -12.83 -13.53 22.55
N GLU A 140 -11.58 -13.94 22.77
CA GLU A 140 -10.66 -13.36 23.76
C GLU A 140 -9.81 -12.23 23.18
N PHE A 141 -9.28 -12.40 21.97
CA PHE A 141 -8.32 -11.49 21.36
C PHE A 141 -8.98 -10.54 20.37
N GLU A 142 -8.51 -9.29 20.33
CA GLU A 142 -8.93 -8.32 19.32
C GLU A 142 -8.46 -8.76 17.92
N PRO A 143 -9.22 -8.44 16.85
CA PRO A 143 -8.86 -8.82 15.49
C PRO A 143 -7.44 -8.37 15.06
N ASP A 144 -7.00 -7.21 15.51
CA ASP A 144 -5.66 -6.69 15.18
C ASP A 144 -4.55 -7.38 15.99
N GLU A 145 -4.85 -7.88 17.19
CA GLU A 145 -3.91 -8.73 17.91
C GLU A 145 -3.74 -10.08 17.21
N ILE A 146 -4.84 -10.69 16.76
CA ILE A 146 -4.78 -11.93 15.97
C ILE A 146 -4.00 -11.69 14.68
N ALA A 147 -4.24 -10.56 14.00
CA ALA A 147 -3.51 -10.23 12.77
C ALA A 147 -2.01 -10.06 13.01
N SER A 148 -1.60 -9.33 14.04
CA SER A 148 -0.17 -9.09 14.34
C SER A 148 0.57 -10.34 14.83
N ARG A 149 -0.14 -11.31 15.42
CA ARG A 149 0.46 -12.50 16.05
C ARG A 149 -0.07 -13.82 15.48
N HIS A 150 -0.57 -13.82 14.25
CA HIS A 150 -1.23 -14.98 13.62
C HIS A 150 -0.40 -16.28 13.67
N LYS A 151 0.93 -16.17 13.47
CA LYS A 151 1.88 -17.29 13.57
C LYS A 151 1.95 -17.91 14.97
N GLU A 152 1.71 -17.14 16.03
CA GLU A 152 1.65 -17.67 17.41
C GLU A 152 0.40 -18.51 17.67
N PHE A 153 -0.65 -18.28 16.88
CA PHE A 153 -1.88 -19.06 16.88
C PHE A 153 -1.85 -20.24 15.90
N GLY A 154 -0.76 -20.41 15.15
CA GLY A 154 -0.65 -21.48 14.15
C GLY A 154 -1.45 -21.22 12.89
N LEU A 155 -1.70 -19.94 12.59
CA LEU A 155 -2.31 -19.45 11.37
C LEU A 155 -1.21 -18.91 10.45
N GLU A 156 -1.41 -19.08 9.15
CA GLU A 156 -0.64 -18.40 8.10
C GLU A 156 -1.57 -17.44 7.36
N GLU A 157 -1.10 -16.25 7.04
CA GLU A 157 -1.87 -15.30 6.22
C GLU A 157 -1.98 -15.81 4.78
N ALA A 158 -3.16 -15.64 4.19
CA ALA A 158 -3.43 -15.92 2.80
C ALA A 158 -3.72 -14.59 2.08
N ASP A 159 -4.70 -14.54 1.20
CA ASP A 159 -5.07 -13.28 0.55
C ASP A 159 -5.75 -12.33 1.55
N SER A 160 -5.53 -11.02 1.35
CA SER A 160 -6.25 -9.99 2.06
C SER A 160 -6.74 -8.90 1.11
N THR A 161 -7.85 -8.28 1.48
CA THR A 161 -8.51 -7.26 0.67
C THR A 161 -9.02 -6.15 1.59
N LEU A 162 -8.67 -4.90 1.29
CA LEU A 162 -9.15 -3.69 1.97
C LEU A 162 -9.96 -2.82 1.03
N TRP A 163 -11.19 -2.50 1.40
CA TRP A 163 -12.08 -1.61 0.66
C TRP A 163 -12.41 -0.39 1.52
N VAL A 164 -12.31 0.81 0.95
CA VAL A 164 -12.77 2.04 1.59
C VAL A 164 -13.97 2.58 0.82
N THR A 165 -15.09 2.77 1.51
CA THR A 165 -16.29 3.38 0.94
C THR A 165 -16.56 4.73 1.55
N ALA A 166 -17.13 5.62 0.75
CA ALA A 166 -17.49 6.97 1.13
C ALA A 166 -19.02 7.14 1.23
N ALA A 167 -19.44 7.96 2.19
CA ALA A 167 -20.83 8.37 2.36
C ALA A 167 -20.95 9.88 2.63
N ASP A 168 -22.05 10.46 2.14
CA ASP A 168 -22.37 11.88 2.27
C ASP A 168 -22.69 12.29 3.71
N GLU A 169 -23.34 11.41 4.46
CA GLU A 169 -23.86 11.66 5.81
C GLU A 169 -23.40 10.55 6.77
N PRO A 170 -23.13 10.87 8.05
CA PRO A 170 -22.84 9.87 9.06
C PRO A 170 -24.09 9.04 9.36
N ALA A 171 -23.92 7.73 9.57
CA ALA A 171 -25.01 6.85 9.94
C ALA A 171 -25.51 7.11 11.37
N ASP A 172 -26.77 6.75 11.64
CA ASP A 172 -27.31 6.84 12.98
C ASP A 172 -26.67 5.77 13.90
N PRO A 173 -26.60 6.02 15.22
CA PRO A 173 -26.02 5.06 16.17
C PRO A 173 -26.69 3.68 16.09
N GLY A 174 -25.89 2.67 15.74
CA GLY A 174 -26.33 1.27 15.65
C GLY A 174 -26.67 0.78 14.24
N GLU A 175 -26.82 1.67 13.25
CA GLU A 175 -27.10 1.27 11.86
C GLU A 175 -25.94 0.44 11.27
N TRP A 176 -24.69 0.78 11.60
CA TRP A 176 -23.51 0.02 11.17
C TRP A 176 -23.47 -1.42 11.70
N LEU A 177 -24.23 -1.73 12.76
CA LEU A 177 -24.24 -3.06 13.38
C LEU A 177 -25.35 -3.96 12.81
N GLU A 178 -26.32 -3.41 12.07
CA GLU A 178 -27.48 -4.18 11.59
C GLU A 178 -27.11 -5.09 10.42
N ALA A 179 -26.33 -4.59 9.46
CA ALA A 179 -25.91 -5.33 8.27
C ALA A 179 -24.44 -5.06 7.88
N PRO A 180 -23.46 -5.39 8.74
CA PRO A 180 -22.05 -5.04 8.53
C PRO A 180 -21.40 -5.72 7.31
N PHE A 181 -22.06 -6.73 6.74
CA PHE A 181 -21.59 -7.50 5.59
C PHE A 181 -22.53 -7.43 4.39
N GLU A 182 -23.46 -6.47 4.37
CA GLU A 182 -24.25 -6.23 3.15
C GLU A 182 -23.31 -5.88 2.00
N GLN A 183 -23.65 -6.35 0.79
CA GLN A 183 -22.81 -6.19 -0.38
C GLN A 183 -22.53 -4.70 -0.61
N VAL A 184 -21.25 -4.34 -0.51
CA VAL A 184 -20.80 -2.97 -0.76
C VAL A 184 -21.09 -2.60 -2.20
N ASP A 185 -21.70 -1.43 -2.41
CA ASP A 185 -21.87 -0.83 -3.72
C ASP A 185 -20.48 -0.53 -4.33
N PRO A 186 -20.05 -1.24 -5.39
CA PRO A 186 -18.72 -1.05 -5.97
C PRO A 186 -18.51 0.37 -6.52
N GLN A 187 -19.58 1.10 -6.84
CA GLN A 187 -19.49 2.49 -7.31
C GLN A 187 -19.22 3.51 -6.20
N ARG A 188 -19.29 3.09 -4.92
CA ARG A 188 -18.98 3.92 -3.74
C ARG A 188 -17.60 3.63 -3.15
N VAL A 189 -16.85 2.70 -3.74
CA VAL A 189 -15.51 2.35 -3.29
C VAL A 189 -14.53 3.40 -3.81
N VAL A 190 -13.86 4.08 -2.88
CA VAL A 190 -12.85 5.10 -3.16
C VAL A 190 -11.52 4.44 -3.48
N CYS A 191 -11.15 3.40 -2.73
CA CYS A 191 -9.96 2.61 -2.98
C CYS A 191 -10.17 1.15 -2.59
N ARG A 192 -9.52 0.27 -3.35
CA ARG A 192 -9.41 -1.17 -3.11
C ARG A 192 -7.94 -1.53 -3.17
N PHE A 193 -7.47 -2.23 -2.15
CA PHE A 193 -6.14 -2.82 -2.09
C PHE A 193 -6.31 -4.31 -1.92
N ASP A 194 -5.72 -5.10 -2.81
CA ASP A 194 -5.64 -6.54 -2.70
C ASP A 194 -4.19 -6.93 -2.49
N VAL A 195 -3.94 -7.74 -1.47
CA VAL A 195 -2.64 -8.34 -1.18
C VAL A 195 -2.81 -9.83 -1.36
N SER A 196 -1.98 -10.44 -2.20
CA SER A 196 -1.98 -11.89 -2.36
C SER A 196 -0.73 -12.49 -1.75
N ALA A 197 -0.93 -13.55 -0.96
CA ALA A 197 0.17 -14.23 -0.28
C ALA A 197 1.22 -14.84 -1.24
N VAL A 198 0.90 -15.00 -2.52
CA VAL A 198 1.86 -15.52 -3.53
C VAL A 198 2.84 -14.45 -4.01
N PHE A 199 2.41 -13.18 -4.02
CA PHE A 199 3.21 -12.06 -4.53
C PHE A 199 3.90 -11.28 -3.40
N ASP A 200 3.41 -11.39 -2.17
CA ASP A 200 4.00 -10.77 -0.98
C ASP A 200 5.37 -11.42 -0.63
N ASP A 201 5.48 -12.75 -0.78
CA ASP A 201 6.73 -13.50 -0.56
C ASP A 201 7.87 -13.11 -1.55
N GLU A 202 7.57 -12.48 -2.70
CA GLU A 202 8.60 -12.04 -3.67
C GLU A 202 9.22 -10.67 -3.33
N LEU A 203 8.58 -9.86 -2.48
CA LEU A 203 9.05 -8.52 -2.11
C LEU A 203 9.93 -8.51 -0.84
N ASP A 204 9.75 -9.47 0.06
CA ASP A 204 10.51 -9.57 1.32
C ASP A 204 11.95 -10.12 1.13
N ASP A 205 12.29 -10.67 -0.04
CA ASP A 205 13.62 -11.24 -0.34
C ASP A 205 14.63 -10.21 -0.89
N GLU A 206 14.25 -8.95 -1.12
CA GLU A 206 15.13 -7.91 -1.71
C GLU A 206 15.63 -6.81 -0.73
N GLU A 207 15.21 -6.78 0.55
CA GLU A 207 15.53 -5.69 1.50
C GLU A 207 16.58 -6.00 2.59
N ASP A 208 17.60 -6.83 2.34
CA ASP A 208 18.57 -7.18 3.40
C ASP A 208 20.07 -6.99 3.09
N ASP A 209 20.46 -6.28 2.01
CA ASP A 209 21.89 -6.23 1.60
C ASP A 209 22.47 -4.86 1.16
N GLU A 210 21.88 -3.71 1.52
CA GLU A 210 22.53 -2.40 1.27
C GLU A 210 22.36 -1.40 2.43
N ASP A 211 23.23 -1.49 3.45
CA ASP A 211 23.66 -0.32 4.25
C ASP A 211 24.90 -0.66 5.10
N ASP A 212 26.03 -0.90 4.42
CA ASP A 212 27.37 -0.81 5.02
C ASP A 212 28.19 0.18 4.15
N VAL A 213 27.72 1.43 4.09
CA VAL A 213 28.48 2.55 3.53
C VAL A 213 29.25 3.23 4.66
N GLU A 214 30.57 3.03 4.62
CA GLU A 214 31.54 3.57 5.55
C GLU A 214 31.42 5.08 5.75
N ASP A 215 31.55 5.50 7.02
CA ASP A 215 31.82 6.85 7.51
C ASP A 215 32.71 7.67 6.55
N VAL A 216 32.09 8.56 5.79
CA VAL A 216 32.76 9.70 5.18
C VAL A 216 31.86 10.92 5.34
N GLU A 217 32.17 11.76 6.35
CA GLU A 217 32.18 13.22 6.25
C GLU A 217 32.55 13.84 7.61
N ASP A 218 33.79 14.34 7.72
CA ASP A 218 33.99 15.75 8.07
C ASP A 218 35.46 16.15 7.83
N LEU A 219 35.71 16.68 6.62
CA LEU A 219 36.88 17.48 6.33
C LEU A 219 36.39 18.89 5.96
N GLU A 220 36.12 19.70 6.97
CA GLU A 220 36.13 21.16 6.81
C GLU A 220 37.34 21.73 7.54
N ASP A 221 38.36 21.98 6.73
CA ASP A 221 39.57 22.73 6.99
C ASP A 221 39.19 24.22 7.12
N ASP A 222 39.22 24.77 8.33
CA ASP A 222 39.17 26.22 8.52
C ASP A 222 40.16 26.68 9.62
N LEU A 223 41.36 26.98 9.12
CA LEU A 223 42.19 28.13 9.47
C LEU A 223 42.75 28.24 10.90
N ASP A 224 44.05 27.95 10.97
CA ASP A 224 45.01 28.38 11.98
C ASP A 224 44.80 29.83 12.49
N ALA A 225 44.51 29.95 13.78
CA ALA A 225 44.91 31.11 14.57
C ALA A 225 45.29 30.65 15.99
N ASP A 226 46.60 30.59 16.22
CA ASP A 226 47.26 30.28 17.50
C ASP A 226 46.62 31.03 18.68
N PRO A 227 46.26 30.33 19.78
CA PRO A 227 45.96 30.96 21.05
C PRO A 227 47.26 31.08 21.82
N ASP A 228 48.11 32.03 21.47
CA ASP A 228 49.30 32.26 22.26
C ASP A 228 48.89 32.71 23.67
N GLU A 229 49.55 32.04 24.61
CA GLU A 229 49.79 32.49 25.98
C GLU A 229 49.75 34.01 26.13
N ILE A 230 49.08 34.47 27.18
CA ILE A 230 49.58 35.38 28.22
C ILE A 230 48.35 36.03 28.86
N LEU A 231 47.94 35.47 30.00
CA LEU A 231 47.46 36.29 31.10
C LEU A 231 48.73 36.77 31.80
N ASP A 232 49.00 38.08 31.79
CA ASP A 232 49.60 38.79 32.91
C ASP A 232 49.43 40.29 32.70
N GLU A 233 49.36 40.94 33.85
CA GLU A 233 48.80 42.24 34.16
C GLU A 233 49.66 43.43 33.65
N ASP A 234 48.99 44.59 33.67
CA ASP A 234 49.52 45.94 33.90
C ASP A 234 49.77 46.91 32.73
N GLU A 235 49.35 48.15 33.03
CA GLU A 235 49.72 49.46 32.48
C GLU A 235 49.11 49.82 31.12
N ASP A 236 47.97 50.52 31.12
CA ASP A 236 47.84 51.99 31.26
C ASP A 236 47.86 52.69 29.90
N GLU A 237 47.09 53.77 29.82
CA GLU A 237 47.08 54.79 28.75
C GLU A 237 46.41 54.36 27.43
N ASP A 238 45.51 55.09 26.79
CA ASP A 238 44.79 56.31 27.09
C ASP A 238 43.89 56.55 25.85
N LEU A 239 42.75 57.22 26.06
CA LEU A 239 42.05 58.07 25.07
C LEU A 239 41.03 57.46 24.09
N GLU A 240 39.77 57.85 24.35
CA GLU A 240 38.65 57.93 23.41
C GLU A 240 39.00 58.73 22.14
N PRO A 241 38.18 58.62 21.07
CA PRO A 241 37.26 59.74 20.91
C PRO A 241 35.84 59.32 20.53
N LEU A 242 34.89 59.87 21.29
CA LEU A 242 33.49 59.97 20.94
C LEU A 242 33.26 60.96 19.80
N ASP A 243 32.19 60.70 19.04
CA ASP A 243 31.60 61.49 17.96
C ASP A 243 31.63 63.01 18.15
N VAL A 244 31.82 63.76 17.05
CA VAL A 244 31.10 65.04 16.89
C VAL A 244 30.83 65.39 15.41
N GLU A 245 29.56 65.63 15.13
CA GLU A 245 28.98 66.23 13.93
C GLU A 245 29.71 67.48 13.39
N ARG A 246 29.67 67.74 12.07
CA ARG A 246 29.10 68.99 11.53
C ARG A 246 29.08 69.10 10.00
N LEU A 247 27.91 69.57 9.53
CA LEU A 247 27.61 70.44 8.37
C LEU A 247 27.63 69.83 6.96
#